data_AF-A0ABD5SBC6-F1
#
_entry.id   AF-A0ABD5SBC6-F1
#
_cell.length_a   1.000
_cell.length_b   1.000
_cell.length_c   1.000
_cell.angle_alpha   90.00
_cell.angle_beta   90.00
_cell.angle_gamma   90.00
#
_symmetry.space_group_name_H-M   'P 1'
#
loop_
_entity.id
_entity.type
_entity.pdbx_description
1 polymer ?
#
loop_
_entity_poly.entity_id
_entity_poly.type
_entity_poly.pdbx_seq_one_letter_code
_entity_poly.pdbx_strand_id
1 'polypeptide(L)' 'MTSKSVATALTLYRSRTLTLEQAATVGGCSTAELEASARAFSPLPGHASGDD' A
#
# COMPACT_ATOMS: atom_id res chain seq x y z
N MET A 1 -15.14 -6.34 14.98
CA MET A 1 -13.69 -6.55 14.77
C MET A 1 -13.38 -6.07 13.36
N THR A 2 -12.75 -4.92 13.22
CA THR A 2 -12.42 -4.38 11.91
C THR A 2 -11.31 -5.25 11.31
N SER A 3 -11.59 -5.96 10.22
CA SER A 3 -10.57 -6.72 9.51
C SER A 3 -9.45 -5.76 9.11
N LYS A 4 -8.26 -6.01 9.67
CA LYS A 4 -7.02 -5.33 9.30
C LYS A 4 -6.70 -5.69 7.84
N SER A 5 -6.52 -4.69 6.99
CA SER A 5 -6.29 -4.86 5.56
C SER A 5 -5.29 -3.86 5.05
N VAL A 6 -4.21 -4.38 4.47
CA VAL A 6 -3.15 -3.60 3.81
C VAL A 6 -3.72 -2.72 2.70
N ALA A 7 -4.75 -3.19 1.98
CA ALA A 7 -5.43 -2.43 0.93
C ALA A 7 -6.08 -1.13 1.46
N THR A 8 -6.66 -1.16 2.67
CA THR A 8 -7.25 0.02 3.31
C THR A 8 -6.17 1.02 3.70
N ALA A 9 -5.08 0.55 4.32
CA ALA A 9 -3.92 1.38 4.62
C ALA A 9 -3.34 2.01 3.35
N LEU A 10 -3.20 1.24 2.28
CA LEU A 10 -2.66 1.71 1.01
C LEU A 10 -3.55 2.80 0.40
N THR A 11 -4.87 2.62 0.46
CA THR A 11 -5.83 3.62 -0.03
C THR A 11 -5.68 4.93 0.75
N LEU A 12 -5.60 4.87 2.09
CA LEU A 12 -5.43 6.06 2.95
C LEU A 12 -4.10 6.77 2.72
N TYR A 13 -3.01 6.00 2.56
CA TYR A 13 -1.69 6.53 2.24
C TYR A 13 -1.66 7.21 0.86
N ARG A 14 -2.25 6.58 -0.16
CA ARG A 14 -2.33 7.13 -1.53
C ARG A 14 -3.24 8.34 -1.66
N SER A 15 -4.31 8.40 -0.86
CA SER A 15 -5.16 9.59 -0.72
C SER A 15 -4.43 10.77 -0.06
N ARG A 16 -3.15 10.62 0.31
CA ARG A 16 -2.31 11.60 1.01
C ARG A 16 -2.96 12.12 2.30
N THR A 17 -3.85 11.33 2.88
CA THR A 17 -4.58 11.67 4.10
C THR A 17 -3.73 11.39 5.33
N LEU A 18 -2.90 10.35 5.26
CA LEU A 18 -2.09 9.85 6.37
C LEU A 18 -0.66 9.55 5.90
N THR A 19 0.29 9.62 6.84
CA THR A 19 1.67 9.16 6.60
C THR A 19 1.72 7.63 6.53
N LEU A 20 2.83 7.08 6.01
CA LEU A 20 3.03 5.64 5.88
C LEU A 20 2.87 4.91 7.22
N GLU A 21 3.41 5.47 8.32
CA GLU A 21 3.29 4.92 9.67
C GLU A 21 1.85 4.94 10.20
N GLN A 22 1.13 6.03 9.97
CA GLN A 22 -0.27 6.17 10.39
C GLN A 22 -1.18 5.21 9.62
N ALA A 23 -0.99 5.11 8.31
CA ALA A 23 -1.72 4.15 7.47
C ALA A 23 -1.44 2.71 7.89
N ALA A 24 -0.18 2.37 8.17
CA ALA A 24 0.23 1.05 8.65
C ALA A 24 -0.46 0.70 9.99
N THR A 25 -0.52 1.66 10.92
CA THR A 25 -1.21 1.50 12.21
C THR A 25 -2.71 1.26 12.03
N VAL A 26 -3.37 2.02 11.16
CA VAL A 26 -4.82 1.89 10.87
C VAL A 26 -5.13 0.56 10.16
N GLY A 27 -4.29 0.16 9.20
CA GLY A 27 -4.43 -1.13 8.50
C GLY A 27 -3.97 -2.33 9.31
N GLY A 28 -3.29 -2.11 10.44
CA GLY A 28 -2.72 -3.15 11.28
C GLY A 28 -1.64 -3.99 10.59
N CYS A 29 -0.88 -3.36 9.69
CA CYS A 29 0.24 -3.97 8.96
C CYS A 29 1.54 -3.24 9.27
N SER A 30 2.67 -3.84 8.93
CA SER A 30 3.97 -3.19 9.07
C SER A 30 4.18 -2.14 7.97
N THR A 31 4.91 -1.08 8.27
CA THR A 31 5.29 -0.05 7.31
C THR A 31 6.02 -0.61 6.09
N ALA A 32 6.93 -1.57 6.29
CA ALA A 32 7.63 -2.27 5.21
C ALA A 32 6.67 -3.02 4.28
N GLU A 33 5.63 -3.65 4.83
CA GLU A 33 4.62 -4.38 4.05
C GLU A 33 3.74 -3.43 3.23
N LEU A 34 3.39 -2.29 3.84
CA LEU A 34 2.66 -1.22 3.18
C LEU A 34 3.48 -0.58 2.06
N GLU A 35 4.77 -0.32 2.28
CA GLU A 35 5.68 0.22 1.26
C GLU A 35 5.87 -0.76 0.10
N ALA A 36 6.10 -2.04 0.39
CA ALA A 36 6.20 -3.09 -0.62
C ALA A 36 4.92 -3.18 -1.46
N SER A 37 3.75 -3.16 -0.80
CA SER A 37 2.45 -3.13 -1.49
C SER A 37 2.25 -1.85 -2.29
N ALA A 38 2.69 -0.70 -1.78
CA ALA A 38 2.62 0.57 -2.50
C ALA A 38 3.49 0.57 -3.75
N ARG A 39 4.68 -0.02 -3.69
CA ARG A 39 5.55 -0.24 -4.86
C ARG A 39 4.94 -1.20 -5.87
N ALA A 40 4.36 -2.31 -5.41
CA ALA A 40 3.72 -3.29 -6.30
C ALA A 40 2.49 -2.72 -7.03
N PHE A 41 1.70 -1.87 -6.36
CA PHE A 41 0.53 -1.20 -6.94
C PHE A 41 0.84 0.16 -7.59
N SER A 42 2.06 0.67 -7.46
CA SER A 42 2.48 1.81 -8.27
C SER A 42 2.80 1.24 -9.65
N PRO A 43 2.11 1.66 -10.72
CA PRO A 43 2.56 1.31 -12.07
C PRO A 43 3.98 1.88 -12.19
N LEU A 44 4.98 1.00 -12.09
CA LEU A 44 6.35 1.36 -12.36
C LEU A 44 6.36 1.85 -13.81
N PRO A 45 6.82 3.08 -14.10
CA PRO A 45 7.04 3.52 -15.47
C PRO A 45 8.21 2.68 -16.02
N GLY A 46 7.94 1.47 -16.49
CA GLY A 46 8.96 0.55 -16.99
C GLY A 46 8.65 -0.95 -16.89
N HIS A 47 7.61 -1.39 -16.16
CA HIS A 47 7.23 -2.80 -16.19
C HIS A 47 6.19 -3.04 -17.29
N ALA A 48 6.68 -3.07 -18.53
CA ALA A 48 5.98 -3.78 -19.59
C ALA A 48 5.88 -5.24 -19.15
N SER A 49 4.70 -5.67 -18.72
CA SER A 49 4.34 -7.08 -18.76
C SER A 49 4.36 -7.48 -20.23
N GLY A 50 5.52 -7.95 -20.69
CA GLY A 50 5.62 -8.84 -21.82
C GLY A 50 4.92 -10.14 -21.43
N ASP A 51 3.69 -10.24 -21.88
CA ASP A 51 2.93 -11.45 -22.10
C ASP A 51 3.75 -12.40 -23.00
N ASP A 52 4.01 -13.63 -22.53
CA ASP A 52 4.10 -14.86 -23.34
C ASP A 52 3.59 -16.04 -22.51
#